data_AF-A0AAN9IBT4-F1
#
_entry.id   AF-A0AAN9IBT4-F1
#
_cell.length_a   1.000
_cell.length_b   1.000
_cell.length_c   1.000
_cell.angle_alpha   90.00
_cell.angle_beta   90.00
_cell.angle_gamma   90.00
#
_symmetry.space_group_name_H-M   'P 1'
#
loop_
_entity.id
_entity.type
_entity.pdbx_description
1 polymer ?
#
loop_
_entity_poly.entity_id
_entity_poly.type
_entity_poly.pdbx_seq_one_letter_code
_entity_poly.pdbx_strand_id
1 'polypeptide(L)'
;MESNTLNTIHNYKQEDDEDQEEVEEENSEILKRRISNHPLYGLLVEAHLDCLKVGDISNLDRELKIDQIQATKKQNLAMFSQSELDLFMEAYCIALGKLKEAIVEPQQKSMAFINNMHSQLRELTKATMNAPSEPAATTSSSEFKFRRNPTI
;
A
#
# COMPACT_ATOMS: atom_id res chain seq x y z
N MET A 1 14.61 8.72 -59.69
CA MET A 1 13.17 8.53 -59.42
C MET A 1 13.01 7.79 -58.10
N GLU A 2 13.54 8.32 -56.99
CA GLU A 2 13.61 7.58 -55.71
C GLU A 2 12.85 8.29 -54.57
N SER A 3 12.23 9.44 -54.86
CA SER A 3 11.62 10.30 -53.84
C SER A 3 10.14 10.00 -53.55
N ASN A 4 9.48 9.11 -54.32
CA ASN A 4 8.05 8.79 -54.12
C ASN A 4 7.81 7.50 -53.33
N THR A 5 8.79 6.59 -53.25
CA THR A 5 8.62 5.31 -52.55
C THR A 5 8.79 5.45 -51.03
N LEU A 6 9.62 6.41 -50.58
CA LEU A 6 9.88 6.65 -49.16
C LEU A 6 8.70 7.34 -48.44
N ASN A 7 8.02 8.30 -49.10
CA ASN A 7 6.80 8.92 -48.58
C ASN A 7 5.62 7.93 -48.55
N THR A 8 5.59 6.99 -49.50
CA THR A 8 4.56 5.94 -49.56
C THR A 8 4.72 4.95 -48.39
N ILE A 9 5.95 4.56 -48.04
CA ILE A 9 6.21 3.65 -46.90
C ILE A 9 5.97 4.33 -45.55
N HIS A 10 6.26 5.63 -45.44
CA HIS A 10 6.05 6.38 -44.19
C HIS A 10 4.57 6.61 -43.87
N ASN A 11 3.71 6.74 -44.89
CA ASN A 11 2.25 6.82 -44.69
C ASN A 11 1.65 5.47 -44.25
N TYR A 12 2.04 4.35 -44.87
CA TYR A 12 1.53 3.03 -44.47
C TYR A 12 1.98 2.58 -43.08
N LYS A 13 3.12 3.09 -42.58
CA LYS A 13 3.59 2.78 -41.22
C LYS A 13 2.84 3.56 -40.14
N GLN A 14 2.31 4.73 -40.49
CA GLN A 14 1.67 5.64 -39.55
C GLN A 14 0.16 5.35 -39.40
N GLU A 15 -0.49 4.91 -40.49
CA GLU A 15 -1.88 4.43 -40.44
C GLU A 15 -2.02 3.12 -39.62
N ASP A 16 -1.07 2.18 -39.75
CA ASP A 16 -1.07 0.91 -38.99
C ASP A 16 -0.88 1.09 -37.47
N ASP A 17 -0.20 2.15 -37.04
CA ASP A 17 0.03 2.45 -35.61
C ASP A 17 -1.17 3.19 -34.99
N GLU A 18 -1.82 4.10 -35.73
CA GLU A 18 -3.05 4.80 -35.29
C GLU A 18 -4.23 3.82 -35.15
N ASP A 19 -4.42 2.90 -36.11
CA ASP A 19 -5.46 1.87 -36.04
C ASP A 19 -5.24 0.86 -34.89
N GLN A 20 -3.99 0.59 -34.51
CA GLN A 20 -3.66 -0.27 -33.37
C GLN A 20 -3.94 0.42 -32.02
N GLU A 21 -3.64 1.72 -31.92
CA GLU A 21 -3.85 2.50 -30.70
C GLU A 21 -5.35 2.66 -30.39
N GLU A 22 -6.19 2.90 -31.41
CA GLU A 22 -7.65 2.97 -31.26
C GLU A 22 -8.27 1.64 -30.76
N VAL A 23 -7.81 0.50 -31.31
CA VAL A 23 -8.30 -0.83 -30.90
C VAL A 23 -7.86 -1.18 -29.48
N GLU A 24 -6.66 -0.75 -29.06
CA GLU A 24 -6.19 -0.92 -27.69
C GLU A 24 -7.00 -0.07 -26.70
N GLU A 25 -7.34 1.16 -27.07
CA GLU A 25 -8.19 2.04 -26.25
C GLU A 25 -9.60 1.46 -26.11
N GLU A 26 -10.21 0.98 -27.20
CA GLU A 26 -11.54 0.33 -27.15
C GLU A 26 -11.53 -0.91 -26.23
N ASN A 27 -10.50 -1.75 -26.34
CA ASN A 27 -10.36 -2.94 -25.49
C ASN A 27 -10.16 -2.58 -24.01
N SER A 28 -9.44 -1.50 -23.73
CA SER A 28 -9.28 -0.94 -22.38
C SER A 28 -10.63 -0.48 -21.82
N GLU A 29 -11.43 0.24 -22.61
CA GLU A 29 -12.76 0.69 -22.20
C GLU A 29 -13.74 -0.47 -21.98
N ILE A 30 -13.68 -1.53 -22.80
CA ILE A 30 -14.46 -2.75 -22.59
C ILE A 30 -14.06 -3.42 -21.27
N LEU A 31 -12.77 -3.54 -20.97
CA LEU A 31 -12.33 -4.13 -19.71
C LEU A 31 -12.76 -3.28 -18.51
N LYS A 32 -12.58 -1.95 -18.56
CA LYS A 32 -13.03 -1.03 -17.51
C LYS A 32 -14.52 -1.16 -17.26
N ARG A 33 -15.33 -1.30 -18.33
CA ARG A 33 -16.77 -1.56 -18.22
C ARG A 33 -17.06 -2.92 -17.56
N ARG A 34 -16.33 -3.98 -17.92
CA ARG A 34 -16.48 -5.29 -17.29
C ARG A 34 -16.14 -5.26 -15.80
N ILE A 35 -15.03 -4.62 -15.43
CA ILE A 35 -14.62 -4.46 -14.03
C ILE A 35 -15.67 -3.66 -13.24
N SER A 36 -16.10 -2.51 -13.76
CA SER A 36 -17.06 -1.63 -13.07
C SER A 36 -18.46 -2.23 -12.91
N ASN A 37 -18.89 -3.11 -13.81
CA ASN A 37 -20.17 -3.83 -13.70
C ASN A 37 -20.06 -5.15 -12.93
N HIS A 38 -18.87 -5.53 -12.45
CA HIS A 38 -18.67 -6.80 -11.76
C HIS A 38 -19.33 -6.78 -10.37
N PRO A 39 -20.00 -7.87 -9.91
CA PRO A 39 -20.66 -7.91 -8.61
C PRO A 39 -19.75 -7.59 -7.41
N LEU A 40 -18.46 -7.94 -7.51
CA LEU A 40 -17.45 -7.66 -6.47
C LEU A 40 -16.83 -6.26 -6.54
N TYR A 41 -17.16 -5.42 -7.54
CA TYR A 41 -16.50 -4.13 -7.71
C TYR A 41 -16.67 -3.20 -6.50
N GLY A 42 -17.86 -3.15 -5.91
CA GLY A 42 -18.11 -2.37 -4.70
C GLY A 42 -17.23 -2.81 -3.53
N LEU A 43 -17.14 -4.12 -3.29
CA LEU A 43 -16.31 -4.70 -2.24
C LEU A 43 -14.82 -4.43 -2.47
N LEU A 44 -14.38 -4.53 -3.72
CA LEU A 44 -13.01 -4.24 -4.13
C LEU A 44 -12.62 -2.80 -3.78
N VAL A 45 -13.47 -1.84 -4.18
CA VAL A 45 -13.26 -0.41 -3.91
C VAL A 45 -13.25 -0.14 -2.42
N GLU A 46 -14.19 -0.70 -1.67
CA GLU A 46 -14.24 -0.57 -0.21
C GLU A 46 -12.96 -1.09 0.46
N ALA A 47 -12.54 -2.32 0.13
CA ALA A 47 -11.33 -2.90 0.67
C ALA A 47 -10.08 -2.06 0.33
N HIS A 48 -10.04 -1.45 -0.87
CA HIS A 48 -8.94 -0.61 -1.30
C HIS A 48 -8.89 0.71 -0.50
N LEU A 49 -10.03 1.37 -0.33
CA LEU A 49 -10.15 2.58 0.48
C LEU A 49 -9.79 2.32 1.95
N ASP A 50 -10.21 1.19 2.49
CA ASP A 50 -9.83 0.76 3.83
C ASP A 50 -8.31 0.61 3.99
N CYS A 51 -7.62 0.02 3.01
CA CYS A 51 -6.17 -0.05 3.00
C CYS A 51 -5.51 1.34 3.00
N LEU A 52 -5.97 2.26 2.14
CA LEU A 52 -5.44 3.62 2.08
C LEU A 52 -5.63 4.37 3.41
N LYS A 53 -6.78 4.16 4.05
CA LYS A 53 -7.12 4.77 5.34
C LYS A 53 -6.24 4.25 6.48
N VAL A 54 -6.03 2.93 6.59
CA VAL A 54 -5.17 2.38 7.65
C VAL A 54 -3.69 2.70 7.42
N GLY A 55 -3.29 2.89 6.16
CA GLY A 55 -1.94 3.32 5.79
C GLY A 55 -1.67 4.82 5.95
N ASP A 56 -2.67 5.63 6.28
CA ASP A 56 -2.61 7.12 6.23
C ASP A 56 -2.11 7.65 4.87
N ILE A 57 -2.38 6.90 3.80
CA ILE A 57 -2.00 7.24 2.43
C ILE A 57 -3.10 8.10 1.78
N SER A 58 -4.30 8.14 2.37
CA SER A 58 -5.43 8.93 1.87
C SER A 58 -5.16 10.43 1.77
N ASN A 59 -4.17 10.95 2.53
CA ASN A 59 -3.76 12.35 2.50
C ASN A 59 -2.49 12.60 1.68
N LEU A 60 -1.90 11.55 1.09
CA LEU A 60 -0.70 11.64 0.27
C LEU A 60 -1.06 12.11 -1.14
N ASP A 61 -1.53 13.35 -1.22
CA ASP A 61 -2.10 14.00 -2.41
C ASP A 61 -1.06 14.33 -3.50
N ARG A 62 0.12 13.69 -3.49
CA ARG A 62 1.24 14.08 -4.35
C ARG A 62 2.02 12.87 -4.81
N GLU A 63 1.80 12.56 -6.08
CA GLU A 63 2.84 12.02 -6.95
C GLU A 63 3.12 10.51 -6.84
N LEU A 64 2.06 9.72 -6.74
CA LEU A 64 2.03 8.56 -7.63
C LEU A 64 1.68 9.09 -9.02
N LYS A 65 2.68 9.65 -9.71
CA LYS A 65 2.78 9.40 -11.13
C LYS A 65 2.85 7.89 -11.21
N ILE A 66 1.68 7.25 -11.33
CA ILE A 66 1.60 5.96 -11.96
C ILE A 66 2.08 6.29 -13.36
N ASP A 67 3.41 6.35 -13.53
CA ASP A 67 4.02 6.20 -14.82
C ASP A 67 3.30 5.00 -15.36
N GLN A 68 2.42 5.28 -16.33
CA GLN A 68 1.64 4.31 -17.05
C GLN A 68 2.59 3.13 -17.20
N ILE A 69 2.31 2.00 -16.56
CA ILE A 69 3.17 0.82 -16.60
C ILE A 69 3.07 0.31 -18.06
N GLN A 70 3.69 1.05 -18.98
CA GLN A 70 3.89 0.77 -20.39
C GLN A 70 5.10 -0.17 -20.46
N ALA A 71 5.08 -1.25 -19.70
CA ALA A 71 6.19 -2.21 -19.74
C ALA A 71 5.80 -3.54 -19.12
N THR A 72 4.64 -4.09 -19.44
CA THR A 72 4.43 -5.53 -19.20
C THR A 72 3.59 -6.10 -20.32
N LYS A 73 4.29 -6.69 -21.30
CA LYS A 73 3.80 -7.54 -22.41
C LYS A 73 2.41 -7.16 -22.94
N LYS A 74 2.40 -6.65 -24.18
CA LYS A 74 1.27 -6.61 -25.13
C LYS A 74 0.52 -7.95 -25.19
N GLN A 75 -0.24 -8.29 -24.16
CA GLN A 75 -1.17 -9.40 -24.13
C GLN A 75 -2.53 -8.78 -24.36
N ASN A 76 -3.24 -9.31 -25.35
CA ASN A 76 -4.54 -8.85 -25.80
C ASN A 76 -5.51 -8.79 -24.60
N LEU A 77 -5.65 -7.61 -23.98
CA LEU A 77 -6.45 -7.37 -22.79
C LEU A 77 -7.94 -7.67 -23.03
N ALA A 78 -8.33 -7.63 -24.30
CA ALA A 78 -9.62 -8.04 -24.84
C ALA A 78 -9.99 -9.51 -24.52
N MET A 79 -9.00 -10.35 -24.22
CA MET A 79 -9.17 -11.79 -24.06
C MET A 79 -9.28 -12.25 -22.60
N PHE A 80 -9.56 -11.36 -21.65
CA PHE A 80 -9.97 -11.82 -20.32
C PHE A 80 -11.31 -12.55 -20.44
N SER A 81 -11.30 -13.85 -20.16
CA SER A 81 -12.51 -14.62 -19.94
C SER A 81 -13.22 -14.12 -18.68
N GLN A 82 -14.54 -14.31 -18.59
CA GLN A 82 -15.30 -13.95 -17.39
C GLN A 82 -14.71 -14.64 -16.15
N SER A 83 -14.30 -15.91 -16.26
CA SER A 83 -13.67 -16.66 -15.17
C SER A 83 -12.34 -16.08 -14.68
N GLU A 84 -11.52 -15.53 -15.57
CA GLU A 84 -10.26 -14.89 -15.17
C GLU A 84 -10.51 -13.57 -14.47
N LEU A 85 -11.51 -12.81 -14.93
CA LEU A 85 -11.94 -11.59 -14.23
C LEU A 85 -12.49 -11.91 -12.85
N ASP A 86 -13.34 -12.93 -12.71
CA ASP A 86 -13.89 -13.36 -11.43
C ASP A 86 -12.77 -13.71 -10.44
N LEU A 87 -11.80 -14.53 -10.89
CA LEU A 87 -10.65 -14.93 -10.09
C LEU A 87 -9.77 -13.72 -9.70
N PHE A 88 -9.55 -12.80 -10.63
CA PHE A 88 -8.81 -11.56 -10.35
C PHE A 88 -9.50 -10.73 -9.27
N MET A 89 -10.81 -10.51 -9.41
CA MET A 89 -11.59 -9.70 -8.47
C MET A 89 -11.57 -10.30 -7.06
N GLU A 90 -11.71 -11.63 -6.94
CA GLU A 90 -11.61 -12.33 -5.66
C GLU A 90 -10.21 -12.25 -5.06
N ALA A 91 -9.18 -12.58 -5.85
CA ALA A 91 -7.79 -12.57 -5.39
C ALA A 91 -7.36 -11.17 -4.92
N TYR A 92 -7.80 -10.12 -5.61
CA TYR A 92 -7.48 -8.75 -5.23
C TYR A 92 -8.16 -8.33 -3.93
N CYS A 93 -9.45 -8.67 -3.74
CA CYS A 93 -10.13 -8.44 -2.45
C CYS A 93 -9.40 -9.13 -1.29
N ILE A 94 -8.99 -10.40 -1.48
CA ILE A 94 -8.25 -11.16 -0.47
C ILE A 94 -6.89 -10.50 -0.18
N ALA A 95 -6.17 -10.08 -1.22
CA ALA A 95 -4.87 -9.43 -1.07
C ALA A 95 -4.97 -8.11 -0.29
N LEU A 96 -5.98 -7.29 -0.57
CA LEU A 96 -6.26 -6.06 0.17
C LEU A 96 -6.59 -6.35 1.64
N GLY A 97 -7.43 -7.35 1.92
CA GLY A 97 -7.74 -7.75 3.29
C GLY A 97 -6.49 -8.12 4.09
N LYS A 98 -5.59 -8.91 3.50
CA LYS A 98 -4.30 -9.28 4.10
C LYS A 98 -3.38 -8.08 4.30
N LEU A 99 -3.34 -7.17 3.32
CA LEU A 99 -2.55 -5.94 3.43
C LEU A 99 -3.05 -5.06 4.57
N LYS A 100 -4.37 -4.88 4.70
CA LYS A 100 -4.98 -4.13 5.80
C LYS A 100 -4.58 -4.71 7.16
N GLU A 101 -4.69 -6.02 7.33
CA GLU A 101 -4.30 -6.70 8.57
C GLU A 101 -2.81 -6.50 8.87
N ALA A 102 -1.95 -6.66 7.86
CA ALA A 102 -0.51 -6.47 7.98
C ALA A 102 -0.10 -5.04 8.36
N ILE A 103 -0.93 -4.03 8.06
CA ILE A 103 -0.73 -2.63 8.48
C ILE A 103 -1.26 -2.40 9.90
N VAL A 104 -2.48 -2.86 10.18
CA VAL A 104 -3.18 -2.59 11.45
C VAL A 104 -2.51 -3.30 12.63
N GLU A 105 -2.05 -4.53 12.44
CA GLU A 105 -1.47 -5.35 13.51
C GLU A 105 -0.23 -4.70 14.17
N PRO A 106 0.81 -4.26 13.42
CA PRO A 106 1.96 -3.58 14.02
C PRO A 106 1.60 -2.22 14.62
N GLN A 107 0.64 -1.48 14.04
CA GLN A 107 0.16 -0.21 14.60
C GLN A 107 -0.47 -0.41 15.99
N GLN A 108 -1.35 -1.40 16.12
CA GLN A 108 -1.99 -1.75 17.40
C GLN A 108 -0.97 -2.22 18.43
N LYS A 109 0.00 -3.06 18.04
CA LYS A 109 1.08 -3.52 18.93
C LYS A 109 1.91 -2.36 19.46
N SER A 110 2.31 -1.42 18.59
CA SER A 110 3.05 -0.22 18.99
C SER A 110 2.24 0.67 19.93
N MET A 111 0.96 0.90 19.63
CA MET A 111 0.06 1.70 20.47
C MET A 111 -0.12 1.07 21.86
N ALA A 112 -0.30 -0.25 21.93
CA ALA A 112 -0.38 -0.99 23.18
C ALA A 112 0.91 -0.87 24.01
N PHE A 113 2.07 -1.02 23.37
CA PHE A 113 3.36 -0.84 24.02
C PHE A 113 3.52 0.57 24.60
N ILE A 114 3.23 1.62 23.82
CA ILE A 114 3.31 3.02 24.24
C ILE A 114 2.39 3.28 25.45
N ASN A 115 1.14 2.83 25.37
CA ASN A 115 0.17 3.00 26.46
C ASN A 115 0.62 2.30 27.75
N ASN A 116 1.18 1.09 27.63
CA ASN A 116 1.74 0.36 28.75
C ASN A 116 2.91 1.12 29.41
N MET A 117 3.85 1.64 28.60
CA MET A 117 4.97 2.44 29.09
C MET A 117 4.50 3.72 29.79
N HIS A 118 3.54 4.44 29.20
CA HIS A 118 2.95 5.62 29.85
C HIS A 118 2.28 5.26 31.20
N SER A 119 1.62 4.11 31.29
CA SER A 119 1.03 3.66 32.56
C SER A 119 2.08 3.43 33.63
N GLN A 120 3.17 2.72 33.30
CA GLN A 120 4.27 2.48 34.24
C GLN A 120 4.91 3.79 34.71
N LEU A 121 5.15 4.74 33.80
CA LEU A 121 5.72 6.04 34.14
C LEU A 121 4.82 6.84 35.09
N ARG A 122 3.49 6.84 34.85
CA ARG A 122 2.53 7.53 35.74
C ARG A 122 2.52 6.94 37.15
N GLU A 123 2.59 5.63 37.28
CA GLU A 123 2.62 4.97 38.59
C GLU A 123 3.90 5.30 39.35
N LEU A 124 5.06 5.35 38.67
CA LEU A 124 6.32 5.79 39.28
C LEU A 124 6.27 7.24 39.78
N THR A 125 5.66 8.14 39.00
CA THR A 125 5.52 9.56 39.40
C THR A 125 4.60 9.70 40.61
N LYS A 126 3.46 8.99 40.65
CA LYS A 126 2.57 8.99 41.83
C LYS A 126 3.26 8.43 43.07
N ALA A 127 4.00 7.34 42.94
CA ALA A 127 4.75 6.75 44.05
C ALA A 127 5.79 7.74 44.61
N THR A 128 6.46 8.48 43.74
CA THR A 128 7.45 9.51 44.14
C THR A 128 6.79 10.71 44.85
N MET A 129 5.59 11.12 44.41
CA MET A 129 4.86 12.26 45.01
C MET A 129 4.20 11.93 46.35
N ASN A 130 3.85 10.67 46.58
CA ASN A 130 3.22 10.23 47.83
C ASN A 130 4.25 9.80 48.90
N ALA A 131 5.55 9.85 48.59
CA ALA A 131 6.59 9.61 49.58
C ALA A 131 6.62 10.77 50.59
N PRO A 132 6.45 10.50 51.90
CA PRO A 132 6.65 11.53 52.93
C PRO A 132 8.07 12.08 52.82
N SER A 133 8.20 13.40 52.71
CA SER A 133 9.48 14.09 52.84
C SER A 133 9.97 13.92 54.28
N GLU A 134 10.68 12.84 54.57
CA GLU A 134 11.48 12.70 55.79
C GLU A 134 12.79 13.50 55.65
N PRO A 135 13.23 14.18 56.72
CA PRO A 135 14.37 15.10 56.67
C PRO A 135 15.69 14.37 56.50
N ALA A 136 16.58 15.03 55.75
CA ALA A 136 17.91 14.62 55.34
C ALA A 136 18.74 13.85 56.39
N ALA A 137 19.27 12.68 55.99
CA ALA A 137 20.55 12.17 56.49
C ALA A 137 21.16 11.11 55.55
N THR A 138 22.27 11.50 54.91
CA THR A 138 23.47 10.70 54.60
C THR A 138 23.40 9.43 53.75
N THR A 139 23.92 9.58 52.52
CA THR A 139 24.96 8.74 51.90
C THR A 139 24.81 7.22 51.98
N SER A 140 24.45 6.58 50.87
CA SER A 140 25.10 5.33 50.46
C SER A 140 24.96 5.10 48.96
N SER A 141 26.08 5.21 48.25
CA SER A 141 26.22 4.93 46.83
C SER A 141 26.12 3.43 46.57
N SER A 142 25.11 2.98 45.85
CA SER A 142 25.04 1.61 45.33
C SER A 142 25.15 1.63 43.80
N GLU A 143 26.26 1.06 43.31
CA GLU A 143 26.60 1.01 41.90
C GLU A 143 25.61 0.16 41.09
N PHE A 144 25.08 0.72 40.00
CA PHE A 144 24.40 -0.04 38.95
C PHE A 144 25.43 -0.88 38.18
N LYS A 145 25.58 -2.14 38.55
CA LYS A 145 26.36 -3.12 37.77
C LYS A 145 25.58 -3.52 36.52
N PHE A 146 25.90 -2.92 35.38
CA PHE A 146 25.52 -3.44 34.06
C PHE A 146 26.16 -4.82 33.85
N ARG A 147 25.36 -5.89 33.93
CA ARG A 147 25.79 -7.19 33.37
C ARG A 147 25.66 -7.12 31.85
N ARG A 148 26.81 -7.03 31.16
CA ARG A 148 26.93 -7.45 29.77
C ARG A 148 27.02 -8.97 29.76
N ASN A 149 26.12 -9.65 29.06
CA ASN A 149 26.32 -11.05 28.69
C ASN A 149 27.04 -11.10 27.33
N PRO A 150 28.13 -11.87 27.19
CA PRO A 150 28.70 -12.18 25.89
C PRO A 150 27.99 -13.40 25.26
N THR A 151 27.99 -13.33 23.93
CA THR A 151 27.55 -14.21 22.84
C THR A 151 27.63 -15.72 23.03
N ILE A 152 26.66 -16.44 22.45
CA ILE A 152 26.90 -17.44 21.39
C ILE A 152 26.02 -17.05 20.20
#